data_AF-I4EAF0-F1
#
_entry.id   AF-I4EAF0-F1
#
_cell.length_a   1.000
_cell.length_b   1.000
_cell.length_c   1.000
_cell.angle_alpha   90.00
_cell.angle_beta   90.00
_cell.angle_gamma   90.00
#
_symmetry.space_group_name_H-M   'P 1'
#
loop_
_entity.id
_entity.type
_entity.pdbx_description
1 polymer ?
#
loop_
_entity_poly.entity_id
_entity_poly.type
_entity_poly.pdbx_seq_one_letter_code
_entity_poly.pdbx_strand_id
1 'polypeptide(L)'
;MKTTRRSFLVGATSASAVGMAPPGLVALEQRNDVGFLRGPYNLAYFYRHSFPYRIGAGMHFFHSKQHDLLELTPFAEHVAVDAKFDKEALASIVEPPLIEPEMPYYSNYVDRAMHTLFRTIDWTHMHHEQTYDVMSDRNIAWSDKKLWTDRSVKYYLEMQEPGVPRSIAPLDVTMRRAAIMMKPYFNYFMNYYPKDQSLFFVAHWWHPAVYEGQMISGNADQEASLQGVMDAMYRQIIPDRPGRMLLSREIMPRYARMSPESANIFDNLHMLHGIAYSILAYEGWSIDEKRAEMYRVINAMGYQPGDELLARKFRTPHPHYDPRTYPDWVRAPKGEMSRIMMEMLMEMLPSMYPKGLSARQKAEIMAQAGKKMRLGMEEGEIEGSLHDALMAVAPGMQTTPGAVQPGQTAHAMVDLMLSNWRRKHGSMPDIAAIDMSVEPNLSTFAALR
;
A
#
# COMPACT_ATOMS: atom_id res chain seq x y z
N MET A 1 64.56 -29.30 9.15
CA MET A 1 64.91 -29.88 7.83
C MET A 1 64.14 -29.10 6.76
N LYS A 2 64.89 -28.37 5.92
CA LYS A 2 64.54 -27.73 4.63
C LYS A 2 63.42 -26.66 4.57
N THR A 3 63.89 -25.43 4.78
CA THR A 3 63.55 -24.17 4.09
C THR A 3 63.49 -24.24 2.55
N THR A 4 62.60 -23.46 1.93
CA THR A 4 62.80 -22.71 0.64
C THR A 4 61.69 -21.64 0.52
N ARG A 5 61.91 -20.37 0.86
CA ARG A 5 62.28 -19.23 -0.03
C ARG A 5 61.95 -19.42 -1.52
N ARG A 6 60.94 -18.66 -2.00
CA ARG A 6 60.96 -18.04 -3.33
C ARG A 6 60.35 -16.64 -3.25
N SER A 7 61.25 -15.66 -3.33
CA SER A 7 60.97 -14.27 -3.62
C SER A 7 60.59 -14.14 -5.10
N PHE A 8 59.52 -13.42 -5.40
CA PHE A 8 59.33 -12.80 -6.71
C PHE A 8 58.95 -11.34 -6.50
N LEU A 9 59.86 -10.46 -6.91
CA LEU A 9 59.56 -9.08 -7.24
C LEU A 9 58.57 -9.07 -8.40
N VAL A 10 57.46 -8.34 -8.24
CA VAL A 10 56.74 -7.74 -9.37
C VAL A 10 56.57 -6.27 -9.05
N GLY A 11 57.15 -5.45 -9.92
CA GLY A 11 57.28 -4.02 -9.79
C GLY A 11 55.97 -3.27 -9.89
N ALA A 12 56.00 -2.08 -9.30
CA ALA A 12 54.97 -1.06 -9.37
C ALA A 12 54.89 -0.45 -10.78
N THR A 13 53.69 -0.45 -11.36
CA THR A 13 53.25 0.49 -12.39
C THR A 13 51.79 0.86 -12.10
N SER A 14 51.59 1.77 -11.15
CA SER A 14 50.30 2.38 -10.85
C SER A 14 50.03 3.53 -11.84
N ALA A 15 49.68 3.20 -13.08
CA ALA A 15 49.09 4.16 -14.00
C ALA A 15 47.56 4.06 -13.86
N SER A 16 47.01 4.80 -12.89
CA SER A 16 45.55 4.95 -12.78
C SER A 16 45.08 5.91 -13.86
N ALA A 17 44.80 5.36 -15.05
CA ALA A 17 43.98 6.02 -16.04
C ALA A 17 42.60 6.30 -15.42
N VAL A 18 42.26 7.58 -15.28
CA VAL A 18 40.90 8.04 -15.00
C VAL A 18 40.08 7.76 -16.27
N GLY A 19 39.66 6.51 -16.42
CA GLY A 19 38.70 6.13 -17.44
C GLY A 19 37.35 6.71 -17.07
N MET A 20 36.89 7.68 -17.84
CA MET A 20 35.49 8.09 -17.83
C MET A 20 34.66 6.85 -18.18
N ALA A 21 33.98 6.27 -17.19
CA ALA A 21 33.00 5.23 -17.44
C ALA A 21 31.93 5.83 -18.38
N PRO A 22 31.57 5.12 -19.47
CA PRO A 22 30.52 5.59 -20.36
C PRO A 22 29.22 5.79 -19.56
N PRO A 23 28.42 6.82 -19.89
CA PRO A 23 27.13 7.02 -19.25
C PRO A 23 26.25 5.79 -19.47
N GLY A 24 25.92 5.13 -18.35
CA GLY A 24 24.74 4.29 -18.17
C GLY A 24 24.61 3.08 -19.08
N LEU A 25 25.37 2.01 -18.81
CA LEU A 25 24.80 0.68 -19.05
C LEU A 25 23.57 0.57 -18.16
N VAL A 26 22.38 0.62 -18.77
CA VAL A 26 21.12 0.27 -18.10
C VAL A 26 21.33 -1.15 -17.58
N ALA A 27 21.46 -1.29 -16.26
CA ALA A 27 21.54 -2.60 -15.65
C ALA A 27 20.30 -3.38 -16.08
N LEU A 28 20.49 -4.52 -16.76
CA LEU A 28 19.37 -5.39 -17.11
C LEU A 28 18.72 -5.82 -15.80
N GLU A 29 17.45 -5.44 -15.62
CA GLU A 29 16.68 -5.85 -14.45
C GLU A 29 16.50 -7.35 -14.45
N GLN A 30 16.80 -7.98 -13.32
CA GLN A 30 16.59 -9.40 -13.14
C GLN A 30 15.08 -9.67 -13.10
N ARG A 31 14.62 -10.61 -13.93
CA ARG A 31 13.21 -11.01 -14.06
C ARG A 31 12.96 -12.45 -13.62
N ASN A 32 13.71 -12.93 -12.64
CA ASN A 32 13.43 -14.22 -12.03
C ASN A 32 12.43 -14.04 -10.90
N ASP A 33 11.50 -14.98 -10.78
CA ASP A 33 10.49 -14.94 -9.74
C ASP A 33 10.72 -15.99 -8.66
N VAL A 34 10.21 -15.67 -7.48
CA VAL A 34 10.17 -16.56 -6.33
C VAL A 34 8.75 -17.11 -6.24
N GLY A 35 8.62 -18.44 -6.23
CA GLY A 35 7.32 -19.10 -6.12
C GLY A 35 6.72 -19.07 -4.71
N PHE A 36 5.49 -19.58 -4.60
CA PHE A 36 4.78 -19.76 -3.33
C PHE A 36 5.56 -20.60 -2.31
N LEU A 37 5.42 -20.27 -1.03
CA LEU A 37 5.82 -21.19 0.03
C LEU A 37 4.94 -22.44 -0.04
N ARG A 38 5.57 -23.61 -0.14
CA ARG A 38 4.87 -24.89 -0.15
C ARG A 38 4.38 -25.26 1.24
N GLY A 39 3.13 -25.69 1.34
CA GLY A 39 2.45 -26.12 2.54
C GLY A 39 1.18 -26.93 2.24
N PRO A 40 0.56 -27.56 3.25
CA PRO A 40 -0.67 -28.33 3.07
C PRO A 40 -1.87 -27.46 2.69
N TYR A 41 -1.78 -26.15 2.93
CA TYR A 41 -2.85 -25.18 2.71
C TYR A 41 -2.92 -24.61 1.30
N ASN A 42 -1.91 -24.82 0.44
CA ASN A 42 -1.89 -24.17 -0.88
C ASN A 42 -3.19 -24.44 -1.65
N LEU A 43 -3.78 -23.38 -2.19
CA LEU A 43 -5.05 -23.36 -2.92
C LEU A 43 -6.29 -23.64 -2.06
N ALA A 44 -6.19 -23.69 -0.73
CA ALA A 44 -7.36 -23.89 0.14
C ALA A 44 -8.41 -22.78 -0.06
N TYR A 45 -8.01 -21.53 -0.27
CA TYR A 45 -8.96 -20.44 -0.55
C TYR A 45 -9.63 -20.62 -1.91
N PHE A 46 -8.87 -20.99 -2.95
CA PHE A 46 -9.41 -21.29 -4.27
C PHE A 46 -10.46 -22.41 -4.23
N TYR A 47 -10.15 -23.54 -3.57
CA TYR A 47 -11.05 -24.69 -3.54
C TYR A 47 -12.25 -24.50 -2.60
N ARG A 48 -12.05 -23.86 -1.45
CA ARG A 48 -13.10 -23.70 -0.44
C ARG A 48 -14.01 -22.50 -0.73
N HIS A 49 -13.41 -21.40 -1.18
CA HIS A 49 -14.05 -20.08 -1.30
C HIS A 49 -13.85 -19.52 -2.71
N SER A 50 -14.18 -20.33 -3.72
CA SER A 50 -13.89 -20.05 -5.13
C SER A 50 -14.48 -18.74 -5.64
N PHE A 51 -15.71 -18.38 -5.22
CA PHE A 51 -16.32 -17.12 -5.66
C PHE A 51 -15.61 -15.89 -5.08
N PRO A 52 -15.35 -15.80 -3.76
CA PRO A 52 -14.45 -14.78 -3.21
C PRO A 52 -13.05 -14.75 -3.87
N TYR A 53 -12.41 -15.91 -4.12
CA TYR A 53 -11.14 -15.96 -4.85
C TYR A 53 -11.23 -15.25 -6.21
N ARG A 54 -12.28 -15.54 -6.98
CA ARG A 54 -12.49 -14.93 -8.31
C ARG A 54 -12.68 -13.42 -8.22
N ILE A 55 -13.38 -12.92 -7.20
CA ILE A 55 -13.51 -11.48 -6.96
C ILE A 55 -12.13 -10.83 -6.76
N GLY A 56 -11.26 -11.47 -5.99
CA GLY A 56 -9.85 -11.05 -5.84
C GLY A 56 -9.14 -10.97 -7.19
N ALA A 57 -9.29 -11.99 -8.04
CA ALA A 57 -8.72 -11.99 -9.39
C ALA A 57 -9.26 -10.85 -10.28
N GLY A 58 -10.55 -10.52 -10.17
CA GLY A 58 -11.15 -9.34 -10.81
C GLY A 58 -10.55 -8.03 -10.28
N MET A 59 -10.24 -7.97 -8.99
CA MET A 59 -9.57 -6.82 -8.37
C MET A 59 -8.13 -6.65 -8.85
N HIS A 60 -7.38 -7.73 -8.98
CA HIS A 60 -6.02 -7.68 -9.48
C HIS A 60 -5.97 -7.33 -10.98
N PHE A 61 -6.97 -7.75 -11.76
CA PHE A 61 -7.14 -7.29 -13.15
C PHE A 61 -7.17 -5.76 -13.24
N PHE A 62 -8.06 -5.10 -12.49
CA PHE A 62 -8.17 -3.65 -12.63
C PHE A 62 -7.02 -2.90 -11.98
N HIS A 63 -6.44 -3.43 -10.87
CA HIS A 63 -5.21 -2.86 -10.32
C HIS A 63 -4.08 -2.88 -11.33
N SER A 64 -3.96 -3.98 -12.08
CA SER A 64 -2.93 -4.09 -13.09
C SER A 64 -3.21 -3.12 -14.22
N LYS A 65 -4.33 -3.32 -14.94
CA LYS A 65 -4.65 -2.60 -16.18
C LYS A 65 -4.61 -1.07 -16.05
N GLN A 66 -4.92 -0.51 -14.88
CA GLN A 66 -4.83 0.92 -14.61
C GLN A 66 -3.44 1.49 -14.90
N HIS A 67 -2.35 0.75 -14.65
CA HIS A 67 -0.99 1.26 -14.86
C HIS A 67 -0.76 1.67 -16.32
N ASP A 68 -1.03 0.77 -17.26
CA ASP A 68 -0.89 1.07 -18.69
C ASP A 68 -1.92 2.10 -19.16
N LEU A 69 -3.14 2.09 -18.64
CA LEU A 69 -4.15 3.10 -19.00
C LEU A 69 -3.70 4.52 -18.64
N LEU A 70 -3.08 4.71 -17.48
CA LEU A 70 -2.60 6.02 -17.04
C LEU A 70 -1.36 6.48 -17.79
N GLU A 71 -0.47 5.57 -18.17
CA GLU A 71 0.76 5.93 -18.89
C GLU A 71 0.52 6.13 -20.39
N LEU A 72 -0.36 5.33 -20.99
CA LEU A 72 -0.54 5.29 -22.46
C LEU A 72 -1.66 6.20 -22.97
N THR A 73 -2.48 6.75 -22.08
CA THR A 73 -3.58 7.65 -22.48
C THR A 73 -3.26 9.08 -22.13
N PRO A 74 -3.42 10.05 -23.05
CA PRO A 74 -3.23 11.47 -22.73
C PRO A 74 -4.11 11.90 -21.56
N PHE A 75 -3.58 12.72 -20.65
CA PHE A 75 -4.32 13.18 -19.48
C PHE A 75 -5.55 13.99 -19.86
N ALA A 76 -5.57 14.66 -21.01
CA ALA A 76 -6.76 15.35 -21.53
C ALA A 76 -8.00 14.43 -21.65
N GLU A 77 -7.80 13.12 -21.71
CA GLU A 77 -8.87 12.11 -21.80
C GLU A 77 -9.27 11.52 -20.43
N HIS A 78 -8.69 11.98 -19.31
CA HIS A 78 -8.86 11.36 -17.98
C HIS A 78 -10.32 11.11 -17.60
N VAL A 79 -11.24 12.06 -17.82
CA VAL A 79 -12.67 11.89 -17.48
C VAL A 79 -13.29 10.74 -18.26
N ALA A 80 -12.97 10.60 -19.55
CA ALA A 80 -13.52 9.56 -20.40
C ALA A 80 -12.90 8.19 -20.07
N VAL A 81 -11.60 8.16 -19.77
CA VAL A 81 -10.88 6.96 -19.33
C VAL A 81 -11.42 6.46 -18.00
N ASP A 82 -11.52 7.34 -17.00
CA ASP A 82 -12.06 7.05 -15.66
C ASP A 82 -13.48 6.46 -15.76
N ALA A 83 -14.37 7.09 -16.53
CA ALA A 83 -15.74 6.58 -16.69
C ALA A 83 -15.80 5.24 -17.44
N LYS A 84 -14.96 5.04 -18.45
CA LYS A 84 -14.93 3.80 -19.24
C LYS A 84 -14.35 2.65 -18.42
N PHE A 85 -13.24 2.90 -17.74
CA PHE A 85 -12.52 1.87 -17.02
C PHE A 85 -13.25 1.46 -15.74
N ASP A 86 -13.84 2.40 -15.00
CA ASP A 86 -14.71 2.10 -13.86
C ASP A 86 -15.81 1.08 -14.22
N LYS A 87 -16.45 1.25 -15.38
CA LYS A 87 -17.46 0.31 -15.88
C LYS A 87 -16.88 -1.06 -16.22
N GLU A 88 -15.71 -1.10 -16.87
CA GLU A 88 -15.02 -2.34 -17.22
C GLU A 88 -14.57 -3.10 -15.97
N ALA A 89 -13.95 -2.39 -15.03
CA ALA A 89 -13.50 -2.92 -13.74
C ALA A 89 -14.68 -3.44 -12.92
N LEU A 90 -15.79 -2.70 -12.83
CA LEU A 90 -17.02 -3.18 -12.19
C LEU A 90 -17.54 -4.47 -12.84
N ALA A 91 -17.55 -4.56 -14.17
CA ALA A 91 -17.98 -5.77 -14.87
C ALA A 91 -17.10 -6.97 -14.46
N SER A 92 -15.80 -6.78 -14.29
CA SER A 92 -14.88 -7.83 -13.82
C SER A 92 -15.06 -8.22 -12.36
N ILE A 93 -15.76 -7.43 -11.53
CA ILE A 93 -16.13 -7.81 -10.16
C ILE A 93 -17.48 -8.52 -10.13
N VAL A 94 -18.41 -8.13 -11.00
CA VAL A 94 -19.75 -8.75 -11.11
C VAL A 94 -19.65 -10.12 -11.78
N GLU A 95 -18.85 -10.23 -12.83
CA GLU A 95 -18.57 -11.48 -13.56
C GLU A 95 -17.07 -11.79 -13.50
N PRO A 96 -16.57 -12.23 -12.33
CA PRO A 96 -15.14 -12.33 -12.13
C PRO A 96 -14.50 -13.48 -12.91
N PRO A 97 -13.24 -13.32 -13.34
CA PRO A 97 -12.52 -14.35 -14.08
C PRO A 97 -12.44 -15.64 -13.26
N LEU A 98 -12.38 -16.79 -13.92
CA LEU A 98 -12.34 -18.09 -13.25
C LEU A 98 -11.02 -18.35 -12.52
N ILE A 99 -9.94 -17.79 -13.05
CA ILE A 99 -8.57 -17.87 -12.55
C ILE A 99 -7.94 -16.49 -12.64
N GLU A 100 -6.87 -16.30 -11.90
CA GLU A 100 -6.09 -15.07 -11.94
C GLU A 100 -4.90 -15.26 -12.88
N PRO A 101 -4.80 -14.48 -13.98
CA PRO A 101 -3.55 -14.35 -14.72
C PRO A 101 -2.59 -13.43 -14.00
N GLU A 102 -1.29 -13.62 -14.22
CA GLU A 102 -0.25 -12.74 -13.70
C GLU A 102 -0.53 -11.29 -14.12
N MET A 103 -0.44 -10.35 -13.17
CA MET A 103 -0.75 -8.95 -13.40
C MET A 103 0.02 -8.33 -14.58
N PRO A 104 1.31 -8.62 -14.83
CA PRO A 104 2.04 -8.09 -15.98
C PRO A 104 1.36 -8.33 -17.34
N TYR A 105 0.48 -9.33 -17.49
CA TYR A 105 -0.26 -9.54 -18.73
C TYR A 105 -1.29 -8.45 -19.05
N TYR A 106 -1.73 -7.70 -18.05
CA TYR A 106 -2.66 -6.58 -18.23
C TYR A 106 -1.98 -5.21 -18.32
N SER A 107 -0.66 -5.13 -18.05
CA SER A 107 0.10 -3.88 -18.10
C SER A 107 1.54 -4.10 -18.55
N ASN A 108 1.64 -4.57 -19.80
CA ASN A 108 2.90 -4.98 -20.40
C ASN A 108 3.82 -3.79 -20.70
N TYR A 109 3.28 -2.58 -20.91
CA TYR A 109 4.13 -1.41 -21.15
C TYR A 109 4.84 -0.98 -19.87
N VAL A 110 4.09 -0.75 -18.79
CA VAL A 110 4.66 -0.31 -17.51
C VAL A 110 5.53 -1.40 -16.89
N ASP A 111 5.20 -2.68 -17.00
CA ASP A 111 6.10 -3.76 -16.56
C ASP A 111 7.46 -3.73 -17.28
N ARG A 112 7.46 -3.45 -18.58
CA ARG A 112 8.71 -3.32 -19.35
C ARG A 112 9.51 -2.10 -18.93
N ALA A 113 8.82 -1.00 -18.63
CA ALA A 113 9.44 0.25 -18.22
C ALA A 113 9.89 0.25 -16.76
N MET A 114 9.23 -0.49 -15.87
CA MET A 114 9.40 -0.41 -14.41
C MET A 114 9.16 -1.75 -13.70
N HIS A 115 9.83 -2.83 -14.12
CA HIS A 115 9.56 -4.20 -13.66
C HIS A 115 9.58 -4.38 -12.13
N THR A 116 10.41 -3.60 -11.41
CA THR A 116 10.46 -3.70 -9.94
C THR A 116 9.12 -3.34 -9.27
N LEU A 117 8.27 -2.54 -9.92
CA LEU A 117 6.90 -2.27 -9.47
C LEU A 117 6.06 -3.55 -9.47
N PHE A 118 6.00 -4.25 -10.60
CA PHE A 118 5.23 -5.50 -10.70
C PHE A 118 5.79 -6.60 -9.81
N ARG A 119 7.11 -6.75 -9.76
CA ARG A 119 7.76 -7.68 -8.82
C ARG A 119 7.37 -7.39 -7.37
N THR A 120 7.22 -6.13 -7.00
CA THR A 120 6.77 -5.72 -5.66
C THR A 120 5.30 -6.03 -5.42
N ILE A 121 4.44 -5.72 -6.39
CA ILE A 121 2.99 -5.93 -6.32
C ILE A 121 2.68 -7.43 -6.25
N ASP A 122 3.16 -8.20 -7.23
CA ASP A 122 2.88 -9.63 -7.35
C ASP A 122 3.42 -10.39 -6.15
N TRP A 123 4.63 -10.06 -5.67
CA TRP A 123 5.17 -10.69 -4.47
C TRP A 123 4.29 -10.48 -3.24
N THR A 124 3.65 -9.31 -3.15
CA THR A 124 2.79 -8.98 -2.01
C THR A 124 1.39 -9.58 -2.16
N HIS A 125 0.83 -9.63 -3.37
CA HIS A 125 -0.40 -10.40 -3.63
C HIS A 125 -0.22 -11.88 -3.35
N MET A 126 0.90 -12.49 -3.77
CA MET A 126 1.24 -13.86 -3.42
C MET A 126 1.28 -14.09 -1.90
N HIS A 127 1.78 -13.13 -1.13
CA HIS A 127 1.74 -13.23 0.34
C HIS A 127 0.30 -13.20 0.87
N HIS A 128 -0.55 -12.32 0.35
CA HIS A 128 -1.97 -12.25 0.72
C HIS A 128 -2.72 -13.53 0.35
N GLU A 129 -2.52 -14.06 -0.84
CA GLU A 129 -3.11 -15.34 -1.26
C GLU A 129 -2.68 -16.49 -0.34
N GLN A 130 -1.40 -16.57 0.01
CA GLN A 130 -0.91 -17.57 0.95
C GLN A 130 -1.55 -17.44 2.33
N THR A 131 -1.77 -16.21 2.82
CA THR A 131 -2.44 -16.03 4.10
C THR A 131 -3.95 -16.29 4.03
N TYR A 132 -4.61 -16.05 2.89
CA TYR A 132 -5.99 -16.51 2.67
C TYR A 132 -6.06 -18.04 2.71
N ASP A 133 -5.13 -18.72 2.05
CA ASP A 133 -5.06 -20.18 2.04
C ASP A 133 -4.87 -20.74 3.45
N VAL A 134 -3.91 -20.20 4.22
CA VAL A 134 -3.69 -20.56 5.63
C VAL A 134 -4.99 -20.40 6.43
N MET A 135 -5.67 -19.26 6.29
CA MET A 135 -6.93 -19.01 7.01
C MET A 135 -8.07 -19.93 6.56
N SER A 136 -8.07 -20.37 5.30
CA SER A 136 -9.14 -21.18 4.71
C SER A 136 -9.01 -22.68 4.95
N ASP A 137 -7.79 -23.20 5.11
CA ASP A 137 -7.55 -24.64 5.25
C ASP A 137 -8.12 -25.20 6.56
N ARG A 138 -9.14 -26.07 6.47
CA ARG A 138 -9.79 -26.68 7.64
C ARG A 138 -8.88 -27.65 8.40
N ASN A 139 -7.82 -28.15 7.76
CA ASN A 139 -6.88 -29.09 8.38
C ASN A 139 -5.87 -28.39 9.29
N ILE A 140 -5.72 -27.07 9.17
CA ILE A 140 -4.97 -26.28 10.14
C ILE A 140 -5.89 -25.96 11.32
N ALA A 141 -5.53 -26.47 12.50
CA ALA A 141 -6.21 -26.14 13.73
C ALA A 141 -6.22 -24.61 13.95
N TRP A 142 -7.31 -24.07 14.52
CA TRP A 142 -7.46 -22.63 14.72
C TRP A 142 -6.28 -22.00 15.48
N SER A 143 -5.81 -22.68 16.54
CA SER A 143 -4.65 -22.28 17.34
C SER A 143 -3.35 -22.15 16.54
N ASP A 144 -3.24 -22.88 15.42
CA ASP A 144 -2.02 -22.98 14.62
C ASP A 144 -2.05 -22.02 13.43
N LYS A 145 -3.18 -21.37 13.14
CA LYS A 145 -3.31 -20.41 12.03
C LYS A 145 -2.25 -19.33 12.10
N LYS A 146 -2.04 -18.75 13.29
CA LYS A 146 -1.02 -17.72 13.51
C LYS A 146 0.39 -18.24 13.17
N LEU A 147 0.74 -19.45 13.60
CA LEU A 147 2.06 -20.03 13.34
C LEU A 147 2.34 -20.12 11.83
N TRP A 148 1.36 -20.57 11.05
CA TRP A 148 1.47 -20.65 9.60
C TRP A 148 1.51 -19.27 8.93
N THR A 149 0.71 -18.31 9.40
CA THR A 149 0.76 -16.93 8.93
C THR A 149 2.12 -16.28 9.21
N ASP A 150 2.67 -16.44 10.41
CA ASP A 150 4.00 -15.92 10.77
C ASP A 150 5.10 -16.52 9.88
N ARG A 151 4.98 -17.82 9.53
CA ARG A 151 5.90 -18.48 8.60
C ARG A 151 5.81 -17.87 7.19
N SER A 152 4.62 -17.57 6.69
CA SER A 152 4.43 -16.90 5.40
C SER A 152 5.01 -15.48 5.41
N VAL A 153 4.81 -14.71 6.49
CA VAL A 153 5.43 -13.38 6.67
C VAL A 153 6.96 -13.48 6.61
N LYS A 154 7.55 -14.43 7.34
CA LYS A 154 9.01 -14.62 7.33
C LYS A 154 9.51 -14.93 5.92
N TYR A 155 8.87 -15.87 5.23
CA TYR A 155 9.20 -16.22 3.85
C TYR A 155 9.10 -15.01 2.91
N TYR A 156 8.04 -14.22 3.04
CA TYR A 156 7.84 -12.99 2.28
C TYR A 156 8.99 -11.99 2.44
N LEU A 157 9.47 -11.80 3.67
CA LEU A 157 10.54 -10.84 3.95
C LEU A 157 11.94 -11.32 3.53
N GLU A 158 12.18 -12.64 3.51
CA GLU A 158 13.53 -13.19 3.34
C GLU A 158 13.87 -13.62 1.91
N MET A 159 12.87 -13.93 1.07
CA MET A 159 13.12 -14.63 -0.20
C MET A 159 13.34 -13.73 -1.41
N GLN A 160 13.02 -12.43 -1.30
CA GLN A 160 13.22 -11.45 -2.37
C GLN A 160 14.35 -10.48 -2.03
N GLU A 161 14.78 -9.73 -3.03
CA GLU A 161 15.81 -8.71 -2.86
C GLU A 161 15.36 -7.61 -1.88
N PRO A 162 16.29 -7.00 -1.12
CA PRO A 162 15.99 -5.85 -0.27
C PRO A 162 15.25 -4.75 -1.04
N GLY A 163 14.19 -4.22 -0.43
CA GLY A 163 13.36 -3.18 -1.03
C GLY A 163 12.19 -3.71 -1.88
N VAL A 164 12.13 -4.99 -2.26
CA VAL A 164 10.93 -5.58 -2.89
C VAL A 164 9.84 -5.86 -1.83
N PRO A 165 10.09 -6.62 -0.74
CA PRO A 165 9.09 -6.78 0.31
C PRO A 165 8.67 -5.44 0.91
N ARG A 166 7.37 -5.21 1.05
CA ARG A 166 6.79 -4.09 1.77
C ARG A 166 7.10 -4.19 3.25
N SER A 167 7.21 -3.04 3.89
CA SER A 167 7.48 -2.98 5.32
C SER A 167 6.36 -3.58 6.16
N ILE A 168 6.76 -4.19 7.28
CA ILE A 168 5.86 -4.61 8.37
C ILE A 168 5.60 -3.48 9.38
N ALA A 169 6.25 -2.32 9.23
CA ALA A 169 5.93 -1.15 10.04
C ALA A 169 4.58 -0.55 9.60
N PRO A 170 3.80 0.05 10.52
CA PRO A 170 2.53 0.67 10.19
C PRO A 170 2.67 1.72 9.08
N LEU A 171 1.61 1.88 8.29
CA LEU A 171 1.57 2.87 7.19
C LEU A 171 1.91 4.30 7.64
N ASP A 172 1.62 4.64 8.91
CA ASP A 172 2.04 5.89 9.54
C ASP A 172 3.56 6.15 9.37
N VAL A 173 4.39 5.12 9.47
CA VAL A 173 5.86 5.20 9.40
C VAL A 173 6.33 5.26 7.95
N THR A 174 5.83 4.36 7.11
CA THR A 174 6.28 4.23 5.71
C THR A 174 5.86 5.42 4.85
N MET A 175 4.70 6.02 5.11
CA MET A 175 4.29 7.26 4.42
C MET A 175 5.23 8.42 4.72
N ARG A 176 5.76 8.50 5.94
CA ARG A 176 6.78 9.49 6.32
C ARG A 176 8.11 9.22 5.62
N ARG A 177 8.49 7.95 5.42
CA ARG A 177 9.66 7.58 4.61
C ARG A 177 9.46 7.93 3.14
N ALA A 178 8.27 7.67 2.60
CA ALA A 178 7.93 7.95 1.21
C ALA A 178 7.94 9.45 0.90
N ALA A 179 7.54 10.30 1.86
CA ALA A 179 7.66 11.75 1.80
C ALA A 179 6.99 12.41 0.59
N ILE A 180 5.85 11.86 0.17
CA ILE A 180 5.22 12.23 -1.11
C ILE A 180 4.37 13.50 -1.06
N MET A 181 4.03 14.03 0.13
CA MET A 181 3.02 15.09 0.26
C MET A 181 3.37 16.38 -0.48
N MET A 182 4.65 16.65 -0.73
CA MET A 182 5.11 17.81 -1.51
C MET A 182 5.45 17.47 -2.96
N LYS A 183 5.33 16.20 -3.37
CA LYS A 183 5.56 15.81 -4.75
C LYS A 183 4.45 16.37 -5.64
N PRO A 184 4.75 16.77 -6.88
CA PRO A 184 3.76 17.39 -7.76
C PRO A 184 2.65 16.43 -8.21
N TYR A 185 2.86 15.12 -8.08
CA TYR A 185 1.84 14.11 -8.34
C TYR A 185 0.95 13.81 -7.13
N PHE A 186 1.19 14.41 -5.95
CA PHE A 186 0.45 14.04 -4.76
C PHE A 186 -1.07 14.20 -4.95
N ASN A 187 -1.81 13.10 -4.77
CA ASN A 187 -3.26 12.96 -4.97
C ASN A 187 -3.77 13.13 -6.42
N TYR A 188 -2.89 13.12 -7.41
CA TYR A 188 -3.28 13.33 -8.81
C TYR A 188 -4.33 12.32 -9.28
N PHE A 189 -4.12 11.02 -9.00
CA PHE A 189 -5.08 9.99 -9.38
C PHE A 189 -6.44 10.17 -8.69
N MET A 190 -6.44 10.45 -7.39
CA MET A 190 -7.66 10.66 -6.62
C MET A 190 -8.48 11.88 -7.09
N ASN A 191 -7.80 12.93 -7.55
CA ASN A 191 -8.43 14.17 -7.99
C ASN A 191 -9.04 14.03 -9.40
N TYR A 192 -8.35 13.33 -10.31
CA TYR A 192 -8.70 13.31 -11.73
C TYR A 192 -9.31 11.98 -12.21
N TYR A 193 -9.20 10.91 -11.43
CA TYR A 193 -9.82 9.61 -11.68
C TYR A 193 -10.64 9.15 -10.46
N PRO A 194 -11.62 9.95 -10.00
CA PRO A 194 -12.33 9.67 -8.76
C PRO A 194 -13.20 8.40 -8.83
N LYS A 195 -13.69 8.01 -10.02
CA LYS A 195 -14.51 6.79 -10.15
C LYS A 195 -13.63 5.56 -9.94
N ASP A 196 -12.53 5.48 -10.67
CA ASP A 196 -11.53 4.43 -10.50
C ASP A 196 -11.04 4.46 -9.05
N GLN A 197 -10.53 5.57 -8.52
CA GLN A 197 -10.04 5.65 -7.14
C GLN A 197 -11.06 5.15 -6.09
N SER A 198 -12.34 5.49 -6.24
CA SER A 198 -13.40 5.01 -5.33
C SER A 198 -13.64 3.50 -5.45
N LEU A 199 -13.50 2.90 -6.64
CA LEU A 199 -13.58 1.47 -6.85
C LEU A 199 -12.40 0.74 -6.19
N PHE A 200 -11.20 1.33 -6.23
CA PHE A 200 -10.04 0.78 -5.56
C PHE A 200 -10.20 0.78 -4.04
N PHE A 201 -10.90 1.77 -3.48
CA PHE A 201 -11.27 1.73 -2.07
C PHE A 201 -12.23 0.59 -1.73
N VAL A 202 -13.03 0.09 -2.68
CA VAL A 202 -13.80 -1.15 -2.51
C VAL A 202 -12.87 -2.35 -2.35
N ALA A 203 -11.81 -2.47 -3.15
CA ALA A 203 -10.80 -3.52 -2.96
C ALA A 203 -10.08 -3.39 -1.61
N HIS A 204 -9.73 -2.16 -1.22
CA HIS A 204 -9.09 -1.89 0.06
C HIS A 204 -10.00 -2.19 1.26
N TRP A 205 -11.32 -2.26 1.07
CA TRP A 205 -12.26 -2.80 2.05
C TRP A 205 -12.38 -4.33 1.94
N TRP A 206 -12.54 -4.87 0.73
CA TRP A 206 -12.91 -6.26 0.48
C TRP A 206 -11.87 -7.24 1.04
N HIS A 207 -10.60 -7.01 0.74
CA HIS A 207 -9.53 -7.90 1.15
C HIS A 207 -9.44 -8.02 2.68
N PRO A 208 -9.38 -6.91 3.47
CA PRO A 208 -9.52 -6.98 4.93
C PRO A 208 -10.85 -7.59 5.39
N ALA A 209 -11.95 -7.29 4.71
CA ALA A 209 -13.27 -7.80 5.08
C ALA A 209 -13.35 -9.33 4.98
N VAL A 210 -12.68 -9.95 3.99
CA VAL A 210 -12.53 -11.40 3.88
C VAL A 210 -11.77 -11.96 5.09
N TYR A 211 -10.61 -11.40 5.44
CA TYR A 211 -9.85 -11.83 6.63
C TYR A 211 -10.68 -11.70 7.89
N GLU A 212 -11.34 -10.56 8.08
CA GLU A 212 -12.16 -10.32 9.25
C GLU A 212 -13.35 -11.28 9.32
N GLY A 213 -13.91 -11.64 8.16
CA GLY A 213 -14.95 -12.65 8.01
C GLY A 213 -14.48 -14.02 8.46
N GLN A 214 -13.28 -14.43 8.05
CA GLN A 214 -12.63 -15.66 8.54
C GLN A 214 -12.38 -15.59 10.05
N MET A 215 -11.96 -14.42 10.56
CA MET A 215 -11.69 -14.19 11.99
C MET A 215 -12.92 -14.20 12.90
N ILE A 216 -14.14 -13.92 12.40
CA ILE A 216 -15.37 -14.04 13.22
C ILE A 216 -16.02 -15.42 13.17
N SER A 217 -15.64 -16.25 12.21
CA SER A 217 -16.36 -17.49 11.88
C SER A 217 -15.57 -18.77 12.15
N GLY A 218 -14.27 -18.67 12.43
CA GLY A 218 -13.43 -19.82 12.73
C GLY A 218 -13.22 -20.68 11.48
N ASN A 219 -12.96 -21.98 11.66
CA ASN A 219 -12.95 -22.94 10.56
C ASN A 219 -14.35 -23.43 10.20
N ALA A 220 -15.31 -23.42 11.13
CA ALA A 220 -16.64 -24.01 10.90
C ALA A 220 -17.55 -23.20 9.97
N ASP A 221 -17.58 -21.86 10.12
CA ASP A 221 -18.66 -21.03 9.58
C ASP A 221 -18.23 -20.05 8.46
N GLN A 222 -17.03 -20.21 7.88
CA GLN A 222 -16.47 -19.21 6.95
C GLN A 222 -17.33 -18.99 5.71
N GLU A 223 -17.92 -20.04 5.15
CA GLU A 223 -18.75 -19.96 3.95
C GLU A 223 -19.94 -19.01 4.16
N ALA A 224 -20.63 -19.15 5.29
CA ALA A 224 -21.74 -18.26 5.65
C ALA A 224 -21.26 -16.83 5.93
N SER A 225 -20.10 -16.68 6.58
CA SER A 225 -19.54 -15.37 6.85
C SER A 225 -19.14 -14.64 5.57
N LEU A 226 -18.40 -15.30 4.68
CA LEU A 226 -17.94 -14.71 3.42
C LEU A 226 -19.10 -14.43 2.47
N GLN A 227 -20.14 -15.26 2.44
CA GLN A 227 -21.37 -14.92 1.72
C GLN A 227 -21.96 -13.60 2.24
N GLY A 228 -22.01 -13.39 3.56
CA GLY A 228 -22.46 -12.13 4.16
C GLY A 228 -21.58 -10.93 3.78
N VAL A 229 -20.27 -11.13 3.66
CA VAL A 229 -19.34 -10.08 3.18
C VAL A 229 -19.62 -9.75 1.71
N MET A 230 -19.83 -10.75 0.86
CA MET A 230 -20.16 -10.53 -0.55
C MET A 230 -21.53 -9.84 -0.70
N ASP A 231 -22.51 -10.24 0.10
CA ASP A 231 -23.83 -9.61 0.12
C ASP A 231 -23.73 -8.13 0.51
N ALA A 232 -22.95 -7.81 1.54
CA ALA A 232 -22.66 -6.43 1.91
C ALA A 232 -21.98 -5.68 0.75
N MET A 233 -20.96 -6.30 0.13
CA MET A 233 -20.22 -5.71 -0.98
C MET A 233 -21.15 -5.26 -2.11
N TYR A 234 -21.96 -6.19 -2.63
CA TYR A 234 -22.81 -5.92 -3.79
C TYR A 234 -24.03 -5.05 -3.46
N ARG A 235 -24.60 -5.17 -2.26
CA ARG A 235 -25.84 -4.44 -1.91
C ARG A 235 -25.58 -3.05 -1.33
N GLN A 236 -24.44 -2.83 -0.69
CA GLN A 236 -24.18 -1.62 0.09
C GLN A 236 -22.89 -0.90 -0.34
N ILE A 237 -21.77 -1.62 -0.46
CA ILE A 237 -20.46 -0.98 -0.71
C ILE A 237 -20.31 -0.53 -2.17
N ILE A 238 -20.57 -1.39 -3.15
CA ILE A 238 -20.42 -1.02 -4.57
C ILE A 238 -21.33 0.15 -4.97
N PRO A 239 -22.62 0.20 -4.54
CA PRO A 239 -23.49 1.34 -4.85
C PRO A 239 -23.11 2.65 -4.16
N ASP A 240 -22.45 2.59 -3.00
CA ASP A 240 -22.10 3.74 -2.16
C ASP A 240 -20.66 3.57 -1.66
N ARG A 241 -19.68 3.76 -2.53
CA ARG A 241 -18.28 3.34 -2.29
C ARG A 241 -17.62 4.12 -1.15
N PRO A 242 -16.60 3.55 -0.48
CA PRO A 242 -15.88 4.25 0.58
C PRO A 242 -15.26 5.55 0.05
N GLY A 243 -15.30 6.62 0.85
CA GLY A 243 -14.76 7.93 0.48
C GLY A 243 -13.23 8.07 0.64
N ARG A 244 -12.53 7.01 1.06
CA ARG A 244 -11.10 7.00 1.36
C ARG A 244 -10.54 5.58 1.36
N MET A 245 -9.21 5.47 1.36
CA MET A 245 -8.55 4.23 1.73
C MET A 245 -8.86 3.88 3.20
N LEU A 246 -9.41 2.70 3.39
CA LEU A 246 -9.64 2.11 4.71
C LEU A 246 -8.41 1.30 5.09
N LEU A 247 -7.90 1.49 6.30
CA LEU A 247 -6.76 0.72 6.77
C LEU A 247 -7.20 -0.63 7.31
N SER A 248 -6.31 -1.61 7.18
CA SER A 248 -6.48 -2.97 7.69
C SER A 248 -6.87 -3.00 9.16
N ARG A 249 -6.29 -2.13 9.99
CA ARG A 249 -6.64 -2.04 11.42
C ARG A 249 -8.05 -1.51 11.72
N GLU A 250 -8.71 -0.90 10.73
CA GLU A 250 -10.10 -0.44 10.83
C GLU A 250 -11.08 -1.55 10.41
N ILE A 251 -10.77 -2.26 9.32
CA ILE A 251 -11.68 -3.25 8.68
C ILE A 251 -11.42 -4.69 9.16
N MET A 252 -10.17 -5.03 9.48
CA MET A 252 -9.78 -6.35 10.01
C MET A 252 -9.08 -6.30 11.38
N PRO A 253 -9.67 -5.64 12.39
CA PRO A 253 -9.02 -5.44 13.69
C PRO A 253 -8.60 -6.74 14.39
N ARG A 254 -9.30 -7.86 14.19
CA ARG A 254 -8.91 -9.15 14.82
C ARG A 254 -7.75 -9.80 14.08
N TYR A 255 -7.77 -9.80 12.75
CA TYR A 255 -6.63 -10.30 11.96
C TYR A 255 -5.38 -9.45 12.20
N ALA A 256 -5.51 -8.12 12.23
CA ALA A 256 -4.40 -7.21 12.52
C ALA A 256 -3.80 -7.43 13.92
N ARG A 257 -4.56 -7.94 14.89
CA ARG A 257 -4.03 -8.34 16.20
C ARG A 257 -3.32 -9.70 16.16
N MET A 258 -3.79 -10.61 15.32
CA MET A 258 -3.18 -11.94 15.11
C MET A 258 -1.81 -11.81 14.41
N SER A 259 -1.76 -11.12 13.27
CA SER A 259 -0.55 -10.88 12.47
C SER A 259 -0.49 -9.42 12.01
N PRO A 260 -0.06 -8.49 12.89
CA PRO A 260 0.08 -7.08 12.52
C PRO A 260 1.09 -6.86 11.39
N GLU A 261 2.11 -7.71 11.30
CA GLU A 261 3.08 -7.68 10.22
C GLU A 261 2.40 -7.87 8.86
N SER A 262 1.56 -8.91 8.72
CA SER A 262 0.78 -9.16 7.51
C SER A 262 -0.21 -8.04 7.21
N ALA A 263 -0.89 -7.50 8.23
CA ALA A 263 -1.82 -6.38 8.05
C ALA A 263 -1.12 -5.07 7.62
N ASN A 264 0.08 -4.80 8.13
CA ASN A 264 0.85 -3.62 7.72
C ASN A 264 1.42 -3.77 6.30
N ILE A 265 1.89 -4.97 5.92
CA ILE A 265 2.29 -5.28 4.54
C ILE A 265 1.16 -4.93 3.56
N PHE A 266 -0.07 -5.31 3.92
CA PHE A 266 -1.28 -5.02 3.17
C PHE A 266 -1.52 -3.52 2.97
N ASP A 267 -1.57 -2.76 4.07
CA ASP A 267 -1.74 -1.29 4.01
C ASP A 267 -0.64 -0.61 3.19
N ASN A 268 0.60 -1.09 3.31
CA ASN A 268 1.74 -0.55 2.56
C ASN A 268 1.65 -0.82 1.06
N LEU A 269 1.18 -2.00 0.63
CA LEU A 269 0.96 -2.29 -0.78
C LEU A 269 -0.17 -1.44 -1.37
N HIS A 270 -1.30 -1.39 -0.67
CA HIS A 270 -2.48 -0.67 -1.14
C HIS A 270 -2.24 0.83 -1.29
N MET A 271 -1.42 1.39 -0.41
CA MET A 271 -0.96 2.76 -0.59
C MET A 271 0.02 2.88 -1.77
N LEU A 272 0.93 1.91 -1.98
CA LEU A 272 1.83 1.90 -3.13
C LEU A 272 1.06 1.94 -4.46
N HIS A 273 -0.07 1.22 -4.59
CA HIS A 273 -0.94 1.31 -5.77
C HIS A 273 -1.38 2.75 -6.04
N GLY A 274 -2.00 3.42 -5.06
CA GLY A 274 -2.45 4.81 -5.22
C GLY A 274 -1.32 5.79 -5.55
N ILE A 275 -0.13 5.58 -4.99
CA ILE A 275 1.06 6.37 -5.30
C ILE A 275 1.53 6.11 -6.74
N ALA A 276 1.59 4.84 -7.14
CA ALA A 276 2.00 4.45 -8.48
C ALA A 276 1.08 5.06 -9.54
N TYR A 277 -0.24 4.98 -9.33
CA TYR A 277 -1.22 5.61 -10.23
C TYR A 277 -1.02 7.11 -10.31
N SER A 278 -0.79 7.77 -9.19
CA SER A 278 -0.55 9.22 -9.19
C SER A 278 0.73 9.60 -9.96
N ILE A 279 1.81 8.81 -9.82
CA ILE A 279 3.06 9.01 -10.58
C ILE A 279 2.83 8.83 -12.09
N LEU A 280 2.11 7.77 -12.49
CA LEU A 280 1.87 7.47 -13.90
C LEU A 280 0.92 8.48 -14.55
N ALA A 281 -0.12 8.92 -13.83
CA ALA A 281 -1.07 9.93 -14.30
C ALA A 281 -0.44 11.32 -14.46
N TYR A 282 0.67 11.61 -13.78
CA TYR A 282 1.30 12.93 -13.81
C TYR A 282 2.11 13.14 -15.10
N GLU A 283 1.65 14.02 -15.98
CA GLU A 283 2.31 14.30 -17.28
C GLU A 283 3.58 15.14 -17.18
N GLY A 284 3.86 15.74 -16.02
CA GLY A 284 5.01 16.64 -15.86
C GLY A 284 6.38 15.95 -15.89
N TRP A 285 6.43 14.63 -15.98
CA TRP A 285 7.65 13.83 -15.96
C TRP A 285 7.72 12.84 -17.12
N SER A 286 8.94 12.64 -17.62
CA SER A 286 9.26 11.55 -18.54
C SER A 286 9.11 10.19 -17.86
N ILE A 287 9.01 9.12 -18.66
CA ILE A 287 8.94 7.74 -18.15
C ILE A 287 10.15 7.38 -17.27
N ASP A 288 11.35 7.89 -17.59
CA ASP A 288 12.56 7.64 -16.81
C ASP A 288 12.51 8.35 -15.45
N GLU A 289 11.98 9.57 -15.41
CA GLU A 289 11.76 10.30 -14.16
C GLU A 289 10.67 9.65 -13.30
N LYS A 290 9.57 9.20 -13.92
CA LYS A 290 8.53 8.41 -13.25
C LYS A 290 9.10 7.11 -12.68
N ARG A 291 9.95 6.39 -13.44
CA ARG A 291 10.65 5.18 -12.98
C ARG A 291 11.55 5.47 -11.79
N ALA A 292 12.36 6.52 -11.86
CA ALA A 292 13.25 6.92 -10.78
C ALA A 292 12.46 7.23 -9.50
N GLU A 293 11.34 7.95 -9.61
CA GLU A 293 10.46 8.20 -8.47
C GLU A 293 9.78 6.93 -7.96
N MET A 294 9.25 6.09 -8.85
CA MET A 294 8.60 4.83 -8.50
C MET A 294 9.54 3.96 -7.66
N TYR A 295 10.79 3.81 -8.09
CA TYR A 295 11.77 2.97 -7.40
C TYR A 295 12.22 3.58 -6.08
N ARG A 296 12.29 4.90 -6.00
CA ARG A 296 12.52 5.61 -4.74
C ARG A 296 11.40 5.33 -3.74
N VAL A 297 10.13 5.42 -4.17
CA VAL A 297 8.96 5.12 -3.31
C VAL A 297 8.95 3.65 -2.89
N ILE A 298 9.19 2.73 -3.83
CA ILE A 298 9.29 1.29 -3.55
C ILE A 298 10.32 1.03 -2.45
N ASN A 299 11.52 1.62 -2.56
CA ASN A 299 12.55 1.48 -1.53
C ASN A 299 12.16 2.13 -0.19
N ALA A 300 11.53 3.31 -0.22
CA ALA A 300 11.14 4.04 0.99
C ALA A 300 10.04 3.31 1.79
N MET A 301 9.12 2.64 1.10
CA MET A 301 8.04 1.85 1.71
C MET A 301 8.40 0.37 1.89
N GLY A 302 9.58 -0.05 1.42
CA GLY A 302 10.10 -1.39 1.58
C GLY A 302 10.48 -1.70 3.03
N TYR A 303 10.57 -2.99 3.34
CA TYR A 303 11.01 -3.47 4.64
C TYR A 303 12.43 -3.00 4.99
N GLN A 304 12.59 -2.53 6.22
CA GLN A 304 13.87 -2.13 6.80
C GLN A 304 14.10 -2.88 8.12
N PRO A 305 15.33 -3.34 8.41
CA PRO A 305 15.65 -3.93 9.70
C PRO A 305 15.25 -3.03 10.87
N GLY A 306 14.54 -3.59 11.85
CA GLY A 306 14.00 -2.87 13.00
C GLY A 306 12.53 -2.47 12.88
N ASP A 307 11.91 -2.68 11.71
CA ASP A 307 10.47 -2.49 11.52
C ASP A 307 9.62 -3.44 12.40
N GLU A 308 10.19 -4.58 12.83
CA GLU A 308 9.58 -5.51 13.78
C GLU A 308 9.18 -4.83 15.09
N LEU A 309 9.99 -3.87 15.55
CA LEU A 309 9.76 -3.13 16.79
C LEU A 309 8.57 -2.17 16.67
N LEU A 310 8.15 -1.88 15.43
CA LEU A 310 7.08 -0.94 15.13
C LEU A 310 5.79 -1.64 14.70
N ALA A 311 5.85 -2.90 14.27
CA ALA A 311 4.73 -3.62 13.67
C ALA A 311 3.44 -3.53 14.50
N ARG A 312 3.56 -3.57 15.84
CA ARG A 312 2.42 -3.53 16.77
C ARG A 312 2.04 -2.11 17.25
N LYS A 313 2.70 -1.05 16.77
CA LYS A 313 2.50 0.35 17.21
C LYS A 313 1.33 1.02 16.48
N PHE A 314 0.13 0.48 16.65
CA PHE A 314 -1.10 1.06 16.12
C PHE A 314 -2.30 0.81 17.04
N ARG A 315 -3.42 1.46 16.73
CA ARG A 315 -4.70 1.32 17.45
C ARG A 315 -5.74 0.66 16.54
N THR A 316 -6.70 -0.03 17.14
CA THR A 316 -7.88 -0.56 16.47
C THR A 316 -9.09 0.30 16.85
N PRO A 317 -9.48 1.31 16.06
CA PRO A 317 -10.56 2.22 16.42
C PRO A 317 -11.94 1.53 16.48
N HIS A 318 -12.08 0.39 15.80
CA HIS A 318 -13.34 -0.36 15.70
C HIS A 318 -13.13 -1.85 16.02
N PRO A 319 -12.71 -2.22 17.24
CA PRO A 319 -12.20 -3.57 17.56
C PRO A 319 -13.23 -4.70 17.40
N HIS A 320 -14.52 -4.37 17.26
CA HIS A 320 -15.65 -5.32 17.15
C HIS A 320 -16.38 -5.26 15.79
N TYR A 321 -15.77 -4.64 14.78
CA TYR A 321 -16.41 -4.41 13.48
C TYR A 321 -16.91 -5.71 12.80
N ASP A 322 -18.11 -5.67 12.19
CA ASP A 322 -18.56 -6.71 11.26
C ASP A 322 -18.20 -6.31 9.83
N PRO A 323 -17.43 -7.11 9.09
CA PRO A 323 -17.28 -6.89 7.67
C PRO A 323 -18.58 -7.12 6.88
N ARG A 324 -19.62 -7.72 7.49
CA ARG A 324 -20.93 -7.93 6.84
C ARG A 324 -21.86 -6.71 6.96
N THR A 325 -21.41 -5.61 7.57
CA THR A 325 -22.18 -4.37 7.70
C THR A 325 -21.41 -3.18 7.12
N TYR A 326 -22.16 -2.14 6.72
CA TYR A 326 -21.60 -0.94 6.14
C TYR A 326 -21.99 0.33 6.91
N PRO A 327 -21.37 0.56 8.09
CA PRO A 327 -21.67 1.71 8.93
C PRO A 327 -21.09 3.01 8.36
N ASP A 328 -21.62 4.15 8.83
CA ASP A 328 -21.28 5.49 8.33
C ASP A 328 -19.78 5.80 8.35
N TRP A 329 -19.03 5.30 9.33
CA TRP A 329 -17.60 5.56 9.44
C TRP A 329 -16.77 4.86 8.34
N VAL A 330 -17.27 3.76 7.76
CA VAL A 330 -16.62 3.08 6.63
C VAL A 330 -16.83 3.88 5.34
N ARG A 331 -18.03 4.45 5.17
CA ARG A 331 -18.37 5.36 4.06
C ARG A 331 -17.61 6.68 4.13
N ALA A 332 -17.39 7.17 5.34
CA ALA A 332 -16.93 8.52 5.58
C ALA A 332 -15.57 8.82 4.93
N PRO A 333 -15.38 10.04 4.39
CA PRO A 333 -14.09 10.48 3.84
C PRO A 333 -13.02 10.71 4.92
N LYS A 334 -13.35 10.52 6.20
CA LYS A 334 -12.45 10.71 7.34
C LYS A 334 -12.25 9.40 8.10
N GLY A 335 -11.04 9.24 8.63
CA GLY A 335 -10.62 8.12 9.48
C GLY A 335 -9.10 8.04 9.57
N GLU A 336 -8.55 6.84 9.75
CA GLU A 336 -7.12 6.68 10.05
C GLU A 336 -6.19 7.21 8.95
N MET A 337 -6.53 7.01 7.67
CA MET A 337 -5.73 7.54 6.57
C MET A 337 -5.67 9.07 6.60
N SER A 338 -6.81 9.73 6.75
CA SER A 338 -6.86 11.20 6.86
C SER A 338 -6.13 11.72 8.10
N ARG A 339 -6.15 10.98 9.22
CA ARG A 339 -5.38 11.31 10.42
C ARG A 339 -3.88 11.28 10.13
N ILE A 340 -3.38 10.23 9.49
CA ILE A 340 -1.96 10.09 9.11
C ILE A 340 -1.52 11.29 8.27
N MET A 341 -2.26 11.60 7.20
CA MET A 341 -1.89 12.67 6.27
C MET A 341 -1.91 14.04 6.94
N MET A 342 -2.90 14.31 7.79
CA MET A 342 -2.97 15.59 8.51
C MET A 342 -1.88 15.72 9.57
N GLU A 343 -1.52 14.63 10.25
CA GLU A 343 -0.36 14.65 11.16
C GLU A 343 0.94 14.91 10.43
N MET A 344 1.16 14.27 9.28
CA MET A 344 2.34 14.49 8.45
C MET A 344 2.42 15.95 7.99
N LEU A 345 1.33 16.51 7.45
CA LEU A 345 1.29 17.93 7.09
C LEU A 345 1.69 18.82 8.26
N MET A 346 1.08 18.61 9.43
CA MET A 346 1.39 19.39 10.64
C MET A 346 2.83 19.24 11.12
N GLU A 347 3.49 18.12 10.84
CA GLU A 347 4.91 17.89 11.13
C GLU A 347 5.84 18.64 10.17
N MET A 348 5.41 18.83 8.93
CA MET A 348 6.18 19.49 7.88
C MET A 348 6.09 21.02 7.94
N LEU A 349 4.90 21.56 8.28
CA LEU A 349 4.63 23.00 8.25
C LEU A 349 5.66 23.87 9.00
N PRO A 350 6.15 23.52 10.21
CA PRO A 350 7.14 24.35 10.91
C PRO A 350 8.46 24.50 10.15
N SER A 351 8.89 23.45 9.43
CA SER A 351 10.12 23.51 8.64
C SER A 351 9.91 24.25 7.32
N MET A 352 8.71 24.18 6.75
CA MET A 352 8.37 24.86 5.50
C MET A 352 8.12 26.36 5.71
N TYR A 353 7.68 26.75 6.91
CA TYR A 353 7.39 28.14 7.28
C TYR A 353 8.08 28.51 8.60
N PRO A 354 9.43 28.67 8.61
CA PRO A 354 10.17 28.91 9.85
C PRO A 354 9.82 30.24 10.54
N LYS A 355 9.25 31.19 9.79
CA LYS A 355 8.73 32.47 10.34
C LYS A 355 7.33 32.33 10.96
N GLY A 356 6.77 31.12 10.98
CA GLY A 356 5.41 30.83 11.38
C GLY A 356 4.38 31.16 10.30
N LEU A 357 3.15 30.72 10.54
CA LEU A 357 1.97 31.01 9.73
C LEU A 357 1.02 31.90 10.55
N SER A 358 0.38 32.87 9.91
CA SER A 358 -0.75 33.55 10.53
C SER A 358 -1.91 32.56 10.76
N ALA A 359 -2.81 32.87 11.70
CA ALA A 359 -3.98 32.04 11.98
C ALA A 359 -4.84 31.82 10.71
N ARG A 360 -4.97 32.86 9.88
CA ARG A 360 -5.68 32.80 8.60
C ARG A 360 -5.00 31.84 7.62
N GLN A 361 -3.70 32.01 7.36
CA GLN A 361 -2.97 31.12 6.44
C GLN A 361 -3.03 29.67 6.90
N LYS A 362 -2.88 29.41 8.20
CA LYS A 362 -3.02 28.06 8.76
C LYS A 362 -4.42 27.49 8.49
N ALA A 363 -5.48 28.29 8.69
CA ALA A 363 -6.83 27.84 8.39
C ALA A 363 -7.05 27.54 6.89
N GLU A 364 -6.53 28.38 6.01
CA GLU A 364 -6.61 28.20 4.55
C GLU A 364 -5.82 26.96 4.07
N ILE A 365 -4.61 26.72 4.60
CA ILE A 365 -3.85 25.49 4.35
C ILE A 365 -4.65 24.26 4.77
N MET A 366 -5.21 24.25 5.98
CA MET A 366 -5.95 23.10 6.49
C MET A 366 -7.26 22.87 5.72
N ALA A 367 -7.89 23.94 5.22
CA ALA A 367 -9.04 23.84 4.34
C ALA A 367 -8.67 23.20 3.00
N GLN A 368 -7.58 23.65 2.35
CA GLN A 368 -7.11 23.05 1.10
C GLN A 368 -6.66 21.60 1.28
N ALA A 369 -5.92 21.29 2.34
CA ALA A 369 -5.54 19.92 2.66
C ALA A 369 -6.75 19.00 2.86
N GLY A 370 -7.80 19.51 3.53
CA GLY A 370 -9.05 18.76 3.72
C GLY A 370 -9.81 18.49 2.41
N LYS A 371 -9.78 19.41 1.44
CA LYS A 371 -10.37 19.23 0.11
C LYS A 371 -9.55 18.22 -0.72
N LYS A 372 -8.23 18.42 -0.77
CA LYS A 372 -7.26 17.55 -1.44
C LYS A 372 -7.28 16.10 -0.95
N MET A 373 -7.87 15.80 0.21
CA MET A 373 -8.00 14.43 0.75
C MET A 373 -9.35 13.78 0.45
N ARG A 374 -10.20 14.40 -0.36
CA ARG A 374 -11.48 13.85 -0.82
C ARG A 374 -11.36 13.30 -2.23
N LEU A 375 -12.28 12.43 -2.60
CA LEU A 375 -12.41 11.93 -3.95
C LEU A 375 -12.83 13.06 -4.90
N GLY A 376 -12.05 13.25 -5.96
CA GLY A 376 -12.31 14.28 -6.96
C GLY A 376 -11.97 15.70 -6.48
N MET A 377 -12.02 16.64 -7.42
CA MET A 377 -11.84 18.07 -7.14
C MET A 377 -13.09 18.67 -6.48
N GLU A 378 -12.92 19.33 -5.33
CA GLU A 378 -14.01 19.98 -4.60
C GLU A 378 -14.18 21.47 -4.99
N GLU A 379 -15.36 22.04 -4.71
CA GLU A 379 -15.61 23.46 -4.94
C GLU A 379 -14.62 24.35 -4.14
N GLY A 380 -13.95 25.26 -4.86
CA GLY A 380 -12.92 26.15 -4.30
C GLY A 380 -11.65 25.44 -3.84
N GLU A 381 -11.42 24.20 -4.27
CA GLU A 381 -10.11 23.57 -4.23
C GLU A 381 -9.18 24.24 -5.26
N ILE A 382 -7.93 24.49 -4.87
CA ILE A 382 -6.92 25.01 -5.80
C ILE A 382 -6.45 23.86 -6.67
N GLU A 383 -6.47 24.03 -7.99
CA GLU A 383 -6.02 23.00 -8.94
C GLU A 383 -4.55 22.59 -8.72
N GLY A 384 -4.23 21.35 -9.08
CA GLY A 384 -2.88 20.78 -8.96
C GLY A 384 -2.66 20.01 -7.66
N SER A 385 -1.42 19.97 -7.20
CA SER A 385 -1.01 19.20 -6.03
C SER A 385 -1.28 19.94 -4.71
N LEU A 386 -1.05 19.26 -3.58
CA LEU A 386 -1.05 19.94 -2.28
C LEU A 386 0.04 21.03 -2.21
N HIS A 387 1.21 20.80 -2.81
CA HIS A 387 2.28 21.80 -2.88
C HIS A 387 1.78 23.12 -3.52
N ASP A 388 1.04 23.02 -4.62
CA ASP A 388 0.56 24.19 -5.37
C ASP A 388 -0.49 24.97 -4.56
N ALA A 389 -1.39 24.24 -3.90
CA ALA A 389 -2.37 24.83 -3.00
C ALA A 389 -1.72 25.58 -1.83
N LEU A 390 -0.67 25.02 -1.23
CA LEU A 390 0.09 25.65 -0.14
C LEU A 390 0.80 26.93 -0.60
N MET A 391 1.46 26.89 -1.76
CA MET A 391 2.12 28.06 -2.34
C MET A 391 1.16 29.20 -2.63
N ALA A 392 -0.07 28.87 -3.04
CA ALA A 392 -1.11 29.86 -3.35
C ALA A 392 -1.71 30.52 -2.09
N VAL A 393 -2.04 29.75 -1.05
CA VAL A 393 -2.69 30.30 0.17
C VAL A 393 -1.70 30.86 1.19
N ALA A 394 -0.46 30.37 1.19
CA ALA A 394 0.58 30.78 2.10
C ALA A 394 1.90 30.92 1.35
N PRO A 395 2.10 32.02 0.61
CA PRO A 395 3.34 32.24 -0.12
C PRO A 395 4.54 32.35 0.84
N GLY A 396 5.74 32.03 0.33
CA GLY A 396 6.98 32.03 1.11
C GLY A 396 7.34 30.70 1.76
N MET A 397 6.72 29.61 1.29
CA MET A 397 7.09 28.24 1.65
C MET A 397 8.55 27.97 1.26
N GLN A 398 9.31 27.40 2.19
CA GLN A 398 10.65 26.88 1.92
C GLN A 398 10.56 25.43 1.46
N THR A 399 11.13 25.14 0.29
CA THR A 399 11.24 23.77 -0.22
C THR A 399 12.56 23.15 0.25
N THR A 400 12.49 21.92 0.72
CA THR A 400 13.68 21.12 1.03
C THR A 400 14.21 20.49 -0.27
N PRO A 401 15.53 20.40 -0.49
CA PRO A 401 16.08 19.68 -1.64
C PRO A 401 15.50 18.27 -1.78
N GLY A 402 15.10 17.89 -3.00
CA GLY A 402 14.48 16.59 -3.30
C GLY A 402 12.99 16.48 -3.01
N ALA A 403 12.34 17.54 -2.48
CA ALA A 403 10.91 17.50 -2.14
C ALA A 403 10.01 17.41 -3.38
N VAL A 404 10.43 18.01 -4.51
CA VAL A 404 9.63 18.09 -5.74
C VAL A 404 10.27 17.37 -6.92
N GLN A 405 11.56 17.04 -6.86
CA GLN A 405 12.30 16.39 -7.95
C GLN A 405 11.99 14.89 -8.02
N PRO A 406 11.89 14.30 -9.22
CA PRO A 406 11.70 12.85 -9.38
C PRO A 406 12.92 12.08 -8.84
N GLY A 407 12.68 10.94 -8.19
CA GLY A 407 13.73 10.03 -7.73
C GLY A 407 14.55 10.53 -6.54
N GLN A 408 14.27 11.73 -6.01
CA GLN A 408 14.98 12.30 -4.86
C GLN A 408 14.14 12.27 -3.58
N THR A 409 14.80 12.09 -2.43
CA THR A 409 14.16 12.10 -1.11
C THR A 409 14.58 13.36 -0.35
N ALA A 410 13.60 14.09 0.19
CA ALA A 410 13.86 15.20 1.11
C ALA A 410 14.25 14.67 2.50
N HIS A 411 15.49 14.16 2.65
CA HIS A 411 15.95 13.46 3.86
C HIS A 411 15.72 14.24 5.16
N ALA A 412 16.05 15.54 5.18
CA ALA A 412 15.81 16.37 6.37
C ALA A 412 14.33 16.43 6.78
N MET A 413 13.41 16.43 5.81
CA MET A 413 11.97 16.40 6.06
C MET A 413 11.52 15.02 6.56
N VAL A 414 12.05 13.94 5.97
CA VAL A 414 11.78 12.56 6.42
C VAL A 414 12.21 12.38 7.87
N ASP A 415 13.43 12.79 8.21
CA ASP A 415 13.99 12.67 9.55
C ASP A 415 13.17 13.47 10.56
N LEU A 416 12.75 14.69 10.19
CA LEU A 416 11.86 15.51 11.00
C LEU A 416 10.54 14.81 11.28
N MET A 417 9.83 14.35 10.23
CA MET A 417 8.54 13.65 10.37
C MET A 417 8.67 12.37 11.20
N LEU A 418 9.69 11.54 10.95
CA LEU A 418 9.92 10.32 11.73
C LEU A 418 10.28 10.63 13.18
N SER A 419 11.08 11.67 13.45
CA SER A 419 11.38 12.09 14.82
C SER A 419 10.12 12.54 15.56
N ASN A 420 9.24 13.28 14.88
CA ASN A 420 7.98 13.75 15.44
C ASN A 420 7.03 12.58 15.72
N TRP A 421 6.93 11.63 14.78
CA TRP A 421 6.17 10.40 14.97
C TRP A 421 6.68 9.61 16.16
N ARG A 422 8.00 9.38 16.29
CA ARG A 422 8.59 8.68 17.44
C ARG A 422 8.27 9.36 18.77
N ARG A 423 8.29 10.70 18.82
CA ARG A 423 7.91 11.44 20.04
C ARG A 423 6.43 11.30 20.39
N LYS A 424 5.54 11.26 19.39
CA LYS A 424 4.09 11.15 19.60
C LYS A 424 3.63 9.72 19.90
N HIS A 425 4.18 8.75 19.17
CA HIS A 425 3.65 7.39 19.05
C HIS A 425 4.67 6.31 19.40
N GLY A 426 5.97 6.63 19.49
CA GLY A 426 7.01 5.62 19.76
C GLY A 426 6.88 4.95 21.13
N SER A 427 6.31 5.66 22.11
CA SER A 427 5.98 5.11 23.43
C SER A 427 4.57 4.52 23.53
N MET A 428 3.81 4.46 22.43
CA MET A 428 2.51 3.80 22.41
C MET A 428 2.68 2.32 22.82
N PRO A 429 1.81 1.79 23.68
CA PRO A 429 1.84 0.36 23.99
C PRO A 429 1.57 -0.45 22.72
N ASP A 430 2.18 -1.63 22.62
CA ASP A 430 1.89 -2.55 21.53
C ASP A 430 0.43 -3.00 21.59
N ILE A 431 -0.19 -3.17 20.43
CA ILE A 431 -1.52 -3.75 20.38
C ILE A 431 -1.50 -5.19 20.90
N ALA A 432 -2.38 -5.47 21.86
CA ALA A 432 -2.49 -6.79 22.46
C ALA A 432 -2.82 -7.84 21.39
N ALA A 433 -2.12 -8.98 21.44
CA ALA A 433 -2.44 -10.13 20.60
C ALA A 433 -3.89 -10.58 20.82
N ILE A 434 -4.46 -11.23 19.81
CA ILE A 434 -5.74 -11.94 19.95
C ILE A 434 -5.48 -13.35 20.46
N ASP A 435 -6.38 -13.84 21.31
CA ASP A 435 -6.34 -15.22 21.77
C ASP A 435 -6.80 -16.16 20.66
N MET A 436 -5.90 -17.08 20.26
CA MET A 436 -6.15 -18.09 19.24
C MET A 436 -6.47 -19.47 19.84
N SER A 437 -6.51 -19.60 21.17
CA SER A 437 -6.86 -20.87 21.84
C SER A 437 -8.35 -21.19 21.76
N VAL A 438 -9.19 -20.18 21.49
CA VAL A 438 -10.63 -20.31 21.33
C VAL A 438 -10.98 -20.05 19.87
N GLU A 439 -11.54 -21.05 19.21
CA GLU A 439 -12.08 -20.90 17.86
C GLU A 439 -13.40 -20.11 17.91
N PRO A 440 -13.50 -18.98 17.19
CA PRO A 440 -14.74 -18.21 17.11
C PRO A 440 -15.76 -18.96 16.25
N ASN A 441 -17.04 -18.67 16.49
CA ASN A 441 -18.12 -19.12 15.61
C ASN A 441 -19.14 -18.00 15.46
N LEU A 442 -19.94 -18.04 14.39
CA LEU A 442 -20.86 -16.94 14.09
C LEU A 442 -21.97 -16.78 15.13
N SER A 443 -22.41 -17.89 15.75
CA SER A 443 -23.50 -17.87 16.73
C SER A 443 -23.13 -17.10 18.01
N THR A 444 -21.92 -17.32 18.52
CA THR A 444 -21.38 -16.61 19.69
C THR A 444 -21.05 -15.16 19.37
N PHE A 445 -20.57 -14.88 18.16
CA PHE A 445 -20.29 -13.52 17.71
C PHE A 445 -21.57 -12.67 17.61
N ALA A 446 -22.67 -13.24 17.15
CA ALA A 446 -23.96 -12.54 17.09
C ALA A 446 -24.52 -12.18 18.48
N ALA A 447 -24.28 -13.02 19.49
CA ALA A 447 -24.78 -12.80 20.85
C ALA A 447 -24.01 -11.71 21.64
N LEU A 448 -22.83 -11.31 21.16
CA LEU A 448 -22.00 -10.26 21.78
C LEU A 448 -22.33 -8.84 21.26
N ARG A 449 -23.37 -8.71 20.44
CA ARG A 449 -23.85 -7.46 19.84
C ARG A 449 -25.21 -7.10 20.39
#